data_AF-A0A6P0SQV0-F1
#
_entry.id   AF-A0A6P0SQV0-F1
#
_cell.length_a   1.000
_cell.length_b   1.000
_cell.length_c   1.000
_cell.angle_alpha   90.00
_cell.angle_beta   90.00
_cell.angle_gamma   90.00
#
_symmetry.space_group_name_H-M   'P 1'
#
loop_
_entity.id
_entity.type
_entity.pdbx_description
1 polymer ?
#
loop_
_entity_poly.entity_id
_entity_poly.type
_entity_poly.pdbx_seq_one_letter_code
_entity_poly.pdbx_strand_id
1 'polypeptide(L)'
;VRRLAIRENLDSDNLATLEYKYCRQSNRRSSSRQSNQRNRRNRRSSSIESRLNSSKDCFDLTIMAEIASMTEEGRSFVGTIEGLQQVICKRLRQDRRYSLYWPNGQTAKSDKDWYYPNGQPAKRRSSWYYPNGQTAGGLDLYYPNGQPAKSGRYDWYSPKGKRTSVDSLLSQACSIVSTKECDRILTEINRFERNRSHPDSRNYFWRNWAIVKLSWLSYQETNQSQ
;
A
#
# COMPACT_ATOMS: atom_id res chain seq x y z
N VAL A 1 12.49 20.00 15.38
CA VAL A 1 13.28 19.89 14.13
C VAL A 1 13.15 21.17 13.31
N ARG A 2 11.96 21.60 12.87
CA ARG A 2 11.77 22.89 12.18
C ARG A 2 12.37 24.11 12.91
N ARG A 3 12.21 24.23 14.24
CA ARG A 3 12.85 25.30 15.03
C ARG A 3 14.40 25.24 15.09
N LEU A 4 15.00 24.06 14.90
CA LEU A 4 16.46 23.89 14.84
C LEU A 4 16.99 24.20 13.44
N ALA A 5 16.26 23.81 12.39
CA ALA A 5 16.67 24.03 11.02
C ALA A 5 16.59 25.50 10.58
N ILE A 6 15.63 26.27 11.11
CA ILE A 6 15.58 27.74 10.93
C ILE A 6 16.81 28.41 11.57
N ARG A 7 17.33 27.84 12.68
CA ARG A 7 18.49 28.38 13.39
C ARG A 7 19.82 28.05 12.70
N GLU A 8 19.85 26.98 11.91
CA GLU A 8 21.04 26.46 11.22
C GLU A 8 21.04 26.79 9.71
N ASN A 9 20.06 27.57 9.22
CA ASN A 9 19.90 27.97 7.82
C ASN A 9 20.05 26.82 6.80
N LEU A 10 19.46 25.67 7.11
CA LEU A 10 19.56 24.47 6.28
C LEU A 10 18.66 24.60 5.04
N ASP A 11 19.18 24.20 3.88
CA ASP A 11 18.37 24.07 2.66
C ASP A 11 17.26 23.01 2.82
N SER A 12 16.29 23.04 1.91
CA SER A 12 15.10 22.17 1.94
C SER A 12 15.43 20.68 1.91
N ASP A 13 16.52 20.28 1.25
CA ASP A 13 16.92 18.88 1.10
C ASP A 13 17.62 18.36 2.36
N ASN A 14 18.40 19.22 3.01
CA ASN A 14 19.02 18.98 4.30
C ASN A 14 17.98 18.96 5.43
N LEU A 15 16.95 19.80 5.36
CA LEU A 15 15.80 19.76 6.27
C LEU A 15 15.04 18.43 6.17
N ALA A 16 14.71 17.99 4.95
CA ALA A 16 14.04 16.72 4.73
C ALA A 16 14.86 15.53 5.24
N THR A 17 16.17 15.56 5.02
CA THR A 17 17.12 14.55 5.53
C THR A 17 17.18 14.53 7.06
N LEU A 18 17.13 15.70 7.70
CA LEU A 18 17.13 15.81 9.16
C LEU A 18 15.81 15.38 9.79
N GLU A 19 14.69 15.71 9.16
CA GLU A 19 13.35 15.26 9.57
C GLU A 19 13.24 13.73 9.46
N TYR A 20 13.75 13.13 8.38
CA TYR A 20 13.84 11.67 8.24
C TYR A 20 14.69 11.02 9.34
N LYS A 21 15.88 11.56 9.63
CA LYS A 21 16.75 11.06 10.70
C LYS A 21 16.06 11.13 12.07
N TYR A 22 15.33 12.21 12.35
CA TYR A 22 14.60 12.36 13.61
C TYR A 22 13.40 11.41 13.74
N CYS A 23 12.63 11.21 12.67
CA CYS A 23 11.55 10.21 12.65
C CYS A 23 12.11 8.80 12.88
N ARG A 24 13.25 8.47 12.24
CA ARG A 24 13.94 7.19 12.42
C ARG A 24 14.46 6.99 13.85
N GLN A 25 14.96 8.04 14.50
CA GLN A 25 15.44 7.99 15.89
C GLN A 25 14.30 7.94 16.93
N SER A 26 13.20 8.66 16.70
CA SER A 26 12.00 8.59 17.53
C SER A 26 11.39 7.18 17.52
N ASN A 27 11.40 6.51 16.37
CA ASN A 27 10.95 5.12 16.23
C ASN A 27 11.85 4.11 16.99
N ARG A 28 13.15 4.40 17.13
CA ARG A 28 14.04 3.59 17.99
C ARG A 28 13.72 3.74 19.49
N ARG A 29 13.38 4.96 19.95
CA ARG A 29 13.02 5.22 21.36
C ARG A 29 11.63 4.71 21.74
N SER A 30 10.69 4.69 20.80
CA SER A 30 9.34 4.13 21.00
C SER A 30 9.34 2.60 21.11
N SER A 31 10.37 1.95 20.56
CA SER A 31 10.53 0.48 20.57
C SER A 31 10.93 -0.08 21.95
N SER A 32 11.50 0.72 22.85
CA SER A 32 11.90 0.26 24.20
C SER A 32 10.81 0.36 25.26
N ARG A 33 9.74 1.15 25.03
CA ARG A 33 8.61 1.30 25.97
C ARG A 33 7.40 0.40 25.66
N GLN A 34 7.42 -0.40 24.60
CA GLN A 34 6.29 -1.22 24.12
C GLN A 34 6.37 -2.72 24.44
N SER A 35 7.20 -3.15 25.39
CA SER A 35 7.32 -4.57 25.75
C SER A 35 6.05 -5.18 26.37
N ASN A 36 5.21 -4.38 27.06
CA ASN A 36 4.02 -4.90 27.75
C ASN A 36 2.69 -4.79 26.95
N GLN A 37 2.71 -4.22 25.73
CA GLN A 37 1.55 -4.14 24.82
C GLN A 37 1.63 -5.12 23.63
N ARG A 38 2.59 -6.06 23.66
CA ARG A 38 2.88 -7.02 22.58
C ARG A 38 1.85 -8.13 22.40
N ASN A 39 1.08 -8.49 23.44
CA ASN A 39 0.17 -9.65 23.34
C ASN A 39 -1.16 -9.41 22.62
N ARG A 40 -1.61 -8.15 22.43
CA ARG A 40 -2.83 -7.85 21.66
C ARG A 40 -2.57 -7.42 20.21
N ARG A 41 -1.40 -6.84 19.90
CA ARG A 41 -1.03 -6.39 18.54
C ARG A 41 -0.47 -7.50 17.65
N ASN A 42 0.02 -8.60 18.22
CA ASN A 42 0.44 -9.78 17.46
C ASN A 42 -0.69 -10.42 16.63
N ARG A 43 -1.97 -10.14 16.93
CA ARG A 43 -3.12 -10.63 16.12
C ARG A 43 -3.32 -9.93 14.78
N ARG A 44 -2.82 -8.69 14.58
CA ARG A 44 -2.88 -7.99 13.28
C ARG A 44 -1.60 -8.16 12.48
N SER A 45 -0.44 -8.27 13.13
CA SER A 45 0.81 -8.57 12.41
C SER A 45 0.86 -10.00 11.88
N SER A 46 0.21 -10.97 12.57
CA SER A 46 0.05 -12.33 12.05
C SER A 46 -0.89 -12.43 10.85
N SER A 47 -1.79 -11.46 10.63
CA SER A 47 -2.80 -11.57 9.57
C SER A 47 -2.24 -11.33 8.18
N ILE A 48 -1.21 -10.49 8.01
CA ILE A 48 -0.59 -10.28 6.69
C ILE A 48 0.29 -11.48 6.32
N GLU A 49 1.05 -12.05 7.26
CA GLU A 49 1.86 -13.26 7.02
C GLU A 49 1.00 -14.49 6.77
N SER A 50 -0.11 -14.66 7.51
CA SER A 50 -1.07 -15.73 7.25
C SER A 50 -1.81 -15.54 5.92
N ARG A 51 -2.00 -14.30 5.45
CA ARG A 51 -2.57 -13.97 4.13
C ARG A 51 -1.57 -14.18 3.00
N LEU A 52 -0.28 -13.99 3.22
CA LEU A 52 0.76 -14.29 2.23
C LEU A 52 0.91 -15.80 1.99
N ASN A 53 0.59 -16.64 2.99
CA ASN A 53 0.59 -18.11 2.89
C ASN A 53 -0.80 -18.70 2.58
N SER A 54 -1.76 -17.88 2.14
CA SER A 54 -3.14 -18.28 1.86
C SER A 54 -3.37 -18.66 0.39
N SER A 55 -4.60 -19.09 0.05
CA SER A 55 -5.00 -19.39 -1.34
C SER A 55 -4.77 -18.20 -2.28
N LYS A 56 -4.58 -18.47 -3.58
CA LYS A 56 -4.41 -17.42 -4.60
C LYS A 56 -5.54 -16.38 -4.57
N ASP A 57 -6.78 -16.83 -4.35
CA ASP A 57 -7.95 -15.96 -4.29
C ASP A 57 -7.93 -15.04 -3.08
N CYS A 58 -7.49 -15.53 -1.92
CA CYS A 58 -7.32 -14.71 -0.73
C CYS A 58 -6.22 -13.64 -0.95
N PHE A 59 -5.11 -14.02 -1.56
CA PHE A 59 -4.06 -13.08 -1.93
C PHE A 59 -4.56 -12.02 -2.92
N ASP A 60 -5.25 -12.44 -3.97
CA ASP A 60 -5.81 -11.55 -4.99
C ASP A 60 -6.83 -10.56 -4.38
N LEU A 61 -7.73 -11.03 -3.51
CA LEU A 61 -8.67 -10.17 -2.77
C LEU A 61 -7.96 -9.19 -1.83
N THR A 62 -6.82 -9.59 -1.27
CA THR A 62 -6.00 -8.69 -0.43
C THR A 62 -5.44 -7.54 -1.27
N ILE A 63 -4.88 -7.84 -2.44
CA ILE A 63 -4.39 -6.80 -3.37
C ILE A 63 -5.55 -5.91 -3.83
N MET A 64 -6.66 -6.52 -4.21
CA MET A 64 -7.84 -5.81 -4.69
C MET A 64 -8.39 -4.81 -3.67
N ALA A 65 -8.48 -5.18 -2.39
CA ALA A 65 -8.90 -4.27 -1.32
C ALA A 65 -7.92 -3.10 -1.14
N GLU A 66 -6.62 -3.38 -1.20
CA GLU A 66 -5.58 -2.36 -1.09
C GLU A 66 -5.60 -1.36 -2.24
N ILE A 67 -5.77 -1.85 -3.48
CA ILE A 67 -5.92 -0.99 -4.67
C ILE A 67 -7.19 -0.14 -4.56
N ALA A 68 -8.32 -0.74 -4.19
CA ALA A 68 -9.58 -0.02 -4.06
C ALA A 68 -9.51 1.12 -3.03
N SER A 69 -8.76 0.94 -1.94
CA SER A 69 -8.64 1.94 -0.88
C SER A 69 -7.99 3.27 -1.34
N MET A 70 -7.30 3.26 -2.48
CA MET A 70 -6.57 4.42 -3.01
C MET A 70 -7.42 5.35 -3.89
N THR A 71 -8.59 4.90 -4.32
CA THR A 71 -9.54 5.67 -5.12
C THR A 71 -10.77 6.04 -4.31
N GLU A 72 -11.39 7.18 -4.64
CA GLU A 72 -12.64 7.59 -3.99
C GLU A 72 -13.77 6.59 -4.27
N GLU A 73 -13.94 6.16 -5.52
CA GLU A 73 -14.99 5.19 -5.86
C GLU A 73 -14.78 3.87 -5.10
N GLY A 74 -13.53 3.41 -5.04
CA GLY A 74 -13.16 2.17 -4.37
C GLY A 74 -13.47 2.15 -2.87
N ARG A 75 -13.25 3.27 -2.17
CA ARG A 75 -13.50 3.38 -0.73
C ARG A 75 -14.94 3.02 -0.35
N SER A 76 -15.92 3.31 -1.22
CA SER A 76 -17.33 2.98 -0.99
C SER A 76 -17.59 1.46 -0.87
N PHE A 77 -16.72 0.62 -1.42
CA PHE A 77 -16.93 -0.83 -1.47
C PHE A 77 -15.75 -1.67 -0.97
N VAL A 78 -14.70 -1.07 -0.40
CA VAL A 78 -13.60 -1.79 0.27
C VAL A 78 -14.15 -2.78 1.30
N GLY A 79 -15.12 -2.37 2.12
CA GLY A 79 -15.73 -3.25 3.12
C GLY A 79 -16.38 -4.50 2.53
N THR A 80 -16.97 -4.39 1.33
CA THR A 80 -17.54 -5.53 0.59
C THR A 80 -16.45 -6.49 0.12
N ILE A 81 -15.34 -5.97 -0.40
CA ILE A 81 -14.18 -6.76 -0.82
C ILE A 81 -13.58 -7.50 0.38
N GLU A 82 -13.37 -6.79 1.49
CA GLU A 82 -12.87 -7.36 2.75
C GLU A 82 -13.81 -8.41 3.34
N GLY A 83 -15.12 -8.21 3.21
CA GLY A 83 -16.13 -9.21 3.58
C GLY A 83 -15.94 -10.52 2.83
N LEU A 84 -15.82 -10.47 1.50
CA LEU A 84 -15.56 -11.64 0.67
C LEU A 84 -14.19 -12.26 0.98
N GLN A 85 -13.17 -11.41 1.16
CA GLN A 85 -11.82 -11.83 1.58
C GLN A 85 -11.89 -12.67 2.85
N GLN A 86 -12.60 -12.22 3.89
CA GLN A 86 -12.71 -12.97 5.14
C GLN A 86 -13.35 -14.34 4.97
N VAL A 87 -14.34 -14.47 4.09
CA VAL A 87 -14.99 -15.75 3.79
C VAL A 87 -14.03 -16.68 3.05
N ILE A 88 -13.37 -16.18 1.99
CA ILE A 88 -12.48 -16.98 1.15
C ILE A 88 -11.20 -17.38 1.90
N CYS A 89 -10.60 -16.46 2.65
CA CYS A 89 -9.35 -16.69 3.37
C CYS A 89 -9.48 -17.65 4.57
N LYS A 90 -10.67 -17.81 5.15
CA LYS A 90 -10.91 -18.69 6.31
C LYS A 90 -11.30 -20.12 5.93
N ARG A 91 -11.62 -20.39 4.66
CA ARG A 91 -11.99 -21.74 4.21
C ARG A 91 -10.74 -22.55 3.91
N LEU A 92 -10.51 -23.60 4.72
CA LEU A 92 -9.27 -24.38 4.71
C LEU A 92 -9.02 -25.20 3.45
N ARG A 93 -10.05 -25.54 2.68
CA ARG A 93 -9.96 -26.18 1.37
C ARG A 93 -11.26 -25.95 0.65
N GLN A 94 -11.26 -25.30 -0.51
CA GLN A 94 -12.40 -25.38 -1.42
C GLN A 94 -11.95 -25.34 -2.87
N ASP A 95 -12.59 -26.23 -3.63
CA ASP A 95 -12.65 -26.29 -5.07
C ASP A 95 -12.59 -24.90 -5.70
N ARG A 96 -11.90 -24.82 -6.84
CA ARG A 96 -11.86 -23.62 -7.68
C ARG A 96 -13.29 -23.28 -8.09
N ARG A 97 -13.95 -22.40 -7.33
CA ARG A 97 -15.16 -21.74 -7.80
C ARG A 97 -14.75 -20.84 -8.96
N TYR A 98 -15.13 -21.26 -10.16
CA TYR A 98 -14.85 -20.52 -11.39
C TYR A 98 -15.59 -19.19 -11.44
N SER A 99 -16.71 -19.06 -10.72
CA SER A 99 -17.48 -17.84 -10.65
C SER A 99 -17.82 -17.46 -9.20
N LEU A 100 -17.68 -16.17 -8.89
CA LEU A 100 -18.13 -15.55 -7.64
C LEU A 100 -18.93 -14.30 -7.98
N TYR A 101 -19.85 -13.91 -7.10
CA TYR A 101 -20.70 -12.73 -7.28
C TYR A 101 -20.66 -11.85 -6.03
N TRP A 102 -20.79 -10.55 -6.23
CA TRP A 102 -21.00 -9.56 -5.19
C TRP A 102 -22.47 -9.58 -4.70
N PRO A 103 -22.76 -9.03 -3.51
CA PRO A 103 -24.13 -8.93 -3.01
C PRO A 103 -25.09 -8.16 -3.92
N ASN A 104 -24.57 -7.24 -4.75
CA ASN A 104 -25.35 -6.48 -5.73
C ASN A 104 -25.58 -7.24 -7.05
N GLY A 105 -25.25 -8.53 -7.12
CA GLY A 105 -25.42 -9.38 -8.29
C GLY A 105 -24.33 -9.27 -9.36
N GLN A 106 -23.41 -8.30 -9.25
CA GLN A 106 -22.30 -8.17 -10.18
C GLN A 106 -21.31 -9.34 -10.02
N THR A 107 -20.68 -9.74 -11.12
CA THR A 107 -19.61 -10.76 -11.07
C THR A 107 -18.44 -10.24 -10.26
N ALA A 108 -17.97 -11.02 -9.28
CA ALA A 108 -16.77 -10.76 -8.51
C ALA A 108 -15.54 -11.44 -9.11
N LYS A 109 -15.72 -12.66 -9.60
CA LYS A 109 -14.67 -13.46 -10.21
C LYS A 109 -15.23 -14.26 -11.37
N SER A 110 -14.46 -14.35 -12.45
CA SER A 110 -14.70 -15.26 -13.57
C SER A 110 -13.36 -15.87 -14.01
N ASP A 111 -13.22 -17.18 -13.85
CA ASP A 111 -11.97 -17.93 -14.03
C ASP A 111 -10.79 -17.38 -13.21
N LYS A 112 -9.89 -16.60 -13.82
CA LYS A 112 -8.73 -15.97 -13.17
C LYS A 112 -8.86 -14.46 -13.02
N ASP A 113 -9.91 -13.88 -13.58
CA ASP A 113 -10.15 -12.45 -13.60
C ASP A 113 -11.03 -12.04 -12.42
N TRP A 114 -10.74 -10.86 -11.87
CA TRP A 114 -11.47 -10.26 -10.76
C TRP A 114 -12.08 -8.94 -11.20
N TYR A 115 -13.23 -8.62 -10.61
CA TYR A 115 -14.01 -7.43 -10.92
C TYR A 115 -14.47 -6.78 -9.63
N TYR A 116 -14.44 -5.46 -9.58
CA TYR A 116 -14.98 -4.67 -8.48
C TYR A 116 -16.51 -4.71 -8.44
N PRO A 117 -17.13 -4.37 -7.30
CA PRO A 117 -18.59 -4.27 -7.18
C PRO A 117 -19.25 -3.30 -8.17
N ASN A 118 -18.52 -2.33 -8.70
CA ASN A 118 -18.99 -1.43 -9.76
C ASN A 118 -18.87 -2.04 -11.18
N GLY A 119 -18.48 -3.30 -11.31
CA GLY A 119 -18.30 -4.01 -12.58
C GLY A 119 -16.96 -3.76 -13.29
N GLN A 120 -16.14 -2.81 -12.82
CA GLN A 120 -14.82 -2.56 -13.40
C GLN A 120 -13.88 -3.74 -13.15
N PRO A 121 -12.98 -4.08 -14.10
CA PRO A 121 -11.98 -5.10 -13.86
C PRO A 121 -11.07 -4.66 -12.73
N ALA A 122 -10.81 -5.54 -11.77
CA ALA A 122 -9.78 -5.37 -10.75
C ALA A 122 -8.48 -6.05 -11.17
N LYS A 123 -8.60 -7.22 -11.82
CA LYS A 123 -7.49 -7.99 -12.35
C LYS A 123 -7.88 -8.66 -13.66
N ARG A 124 -7.03 -8.50 -14.66
CA ARG A 124 -7.07 -9.31 -15.89
C ARG A 124 -5.71 -9.90 -16.16
N ARG A 125 -5.65 -11.23 -16.30
CA ARG A 125 -4.39 -11.97 -16.47
C ARG A 125 -3.39 -11.63 -15.33
N SER A 126 -2.35 -10.86 -15.62
CA SER A 126 -1.30 -10.44 -14.67
C SER A 126 -1.33 -8.95 -14.34
N SER A 127 -2.30 -8.20 -14.89
CA SER A 127 -2.43 -6.76 -14.68
C SER A 127 -3.52 -6.45 -13.68
N TRP A 128 -3.25 -5.45 -12.86
CA TRP A 128 -4.14 -4.90 -11.85
C TRP A 128 -4.65 -3.54 -12.27
N TYR A 129 -5.87 -3.22 -11.85
CA TYR A 129 -6.57 -1.99 -12.22
C TYR A 129 -7.21 -1.36 -10.99
N TYR A 130 -7.25 -0.04 -10.97
CA TYR A 130 -7.99 0.74 -10.00
C TYR A 130 -9.50 0.70 -10.30
N PRO A 131 -10.36 0.96 -9.29
CA PRO A 131 -11.80 1.12 -9.46
C PRO A 131 -12.26 2.12 -10.51
N ASN A 132 -11.44 3.13 -10.81
CA ASN A 132 -11.69 4.14 -11.84
C ASN A 132 -11.27 3.68 -13.25
N GLY A 133 -10.84 2.42 -13.41
CA GLY A 133 -10.42 1.83 -14.69
C GLY A 133 -8.96 2.06 -15.06
N GLN A 134 -8.22 2.90 -14.34
CA GLN A 134 -6.79 3.12 -14.60
C GLN A 134 -5.98 1.87 -14.25
N THR A 135 -4.89 1.63 -15.00
CA THR A 135 -3.95 0.56 -14.66
C THR A 135 -3.29 0.86 -13.31
N ALA A 136 -3.24 -0.12 -12.43
CA ALA A 136 -2.57 -0.03 -11.13
C ALA A 136 -1.18 -0.65 -11.17
N GLY A 137 -1.05 -1.81 -11.83
CA GLY A 137 0.24 -2.46 -11.94
C GLY A 137 0.29 -3.71 -12.81
N GLY A 138 1.51 -4.19 -13.01
CA GLY A 138 1.85 -5.40 -13.75
C GLY A 138 3.38 -5.55 -13.79
N LEU A 139 3.99 -5.12 -14.89
CA LEU A 139 5.45 -4.92 -14.97
C LEU A 139 5.85 -3.60 -14.31
N ASP A 140 5.09 -2.54 -14.59
CA ASP A 140 5.24 -1.21 -14.01
C ASP A 140 4.15 -0.94 -12.97
N LEU A 141 4.34 0.09 -12.15
CA LEU A 141 3.32 0.57 -11.19
C LEU A 141 2.88 1.98 -11.55
N TYR A 142 1.61 2.26 -11.34
CA TYR A 142 0.99 3.53 -11.68
C TYR A 142 0.18 4.06 -10.49
N TYR A 143 0.06 5.39 -10.40
CA TYR A 143 -0.85 6.05 -9.49
C TYR A 143 -2.30 6.02 -10.02
N PRO A 144 -3.31 6.23 -9.16
CA PRO A 144 -4.71 6.30 -9.59
C PRO A 144 -5.04 7.36 -10.65
N ASN A 145 -4.21 8.39 -10.80
CA ASN A 145 -4.34 9.41 -11.85
C ASN A 145 -3.68 9.00 -13.18
N GLY A 146 -3.20 7.76 -13.32
CA GLY A 146 -2.56 7.24 -14.52
C GLY A 146 -1.09 7.60 -14.69
N GLN A 147 -0.51 8.44 -13.81
CA GLN A 147 0.92 8.74 -13.86
C GLN A 147 1.74 7.50 -13.45
N PRO A 148 2.91 7.26 -14.07
CA PRO A 148 3.79 6.20 -13.62
C PRO A 148 4.23 6.49 -12.19
N ALA A 149 4.26 5.46 -11.36
CA ALA A 149 4.86 5.51 -10.02
C ALA A 149 6.24 4.84 -10.03
N LYS A 150 6.34 3.74 -10.77
CA LYS A 150 7.57 2.99 -10.96
C LYS A 150 7.66 2.43 -12.37
N SER A 151 8.76 2.70 -13.06
CA SER A 151 9.09 2.10 -14.35
C SER A 151 10.34 1.25 -14.22
N GLY A 152 10.28 -0.02 -14.65
CA GLY A 152 11.41 -0.95 -14.56
C GLY A 152 11.98 -1.11 -13.14
N ARG A 153 13.29 -1.41 -13.03
CA ARG A 153 13.91 -1.79 -11.75
C ARG A 153 14.21 -0.62 -10.82
N TYR A 154 14.52 0.57 -11.33
CA TYR A 154 15.08 1.65 -10.49
C TYR A 154 14.34 2.98 -10.58
N ASP A 155 13.54 3.21 -11.62
CA ASP A 155 12.95 4.52 -11.84
C ASP A 155 11.66 4.70 -11.04
N TRP A 156 11.66 5.74 -10.21
CA TRP A 156 10.52 6.16 -9.40
C TRP A 156 10.08 7.55 -9.83
N TYR A 157 8.77 7.78 -9.70
CA TYR A 157 8.14 9.02 -10.11
C TYR A 157 7.16 9.48 -9.03
N SER A 158 7.04 10.78 -8.89
CA SER A 158 6.01 11.41 -8.06
C SER A 158 4.64 11.32 -8.73
N PRO A 159 3.53 11.50 -7.99
CA PRO A 159 2.18 11.55 -8.56
C PRO A 159 1.98 12.67 -9.59
N LYS A 160 2.90 13.63 -9.66
CA LYS A 160 2.97 14.72 -10.66
C LYS A 160 3.82 14.37 -11.89
N GLY A 161 4.31 13.12 -12.01
CA GLY A 161 5.10 12.64 -13.14
C GLY A 161 6.60 12.99 -13.10
N LYS A 162 7.08 13.70 -12.07
CA LYS A 162 8.51 14.03 -11.92
C LYS A 162 9.29 12.81 -11.43
N ARG A 163 10.38 12.44 -12.12
CA ARG A 163 11.33 11.40 -11.68
C ARG A 163 11.96 11.78 -10.34
N THR A 164 12.08 10.80 -9.44
CA THR A 164 12.54 11.01 -8.06
C THR A 164 13.13 9.71 -7.47
N SER A 165 13.53 9.74 -6.20
CA SER A 165 13.99 8.58 -5.44
C SER A 165 12.94 8.11 -4.43
N VAL A 166 13.06 6.86 -3.97
CA VAL A 166 12.21 6.34 -2.89
C VAL A 166 12.35 7.19 -1.63
N ASP A 167 13.56 7.58 -1.25
CA ASP A 167 13.81 8.37 -0.04
C ASP A 167 13.14 9.74 -0.11
N SER A 168 13.16 10.39 -1.29
CA SER A 168 12.47 11.66 -1.50
C SER A 168 10.94 11.49 -1.41
N LEU A 169 10.37 10.45 -2.04
CA LEU A 169 8.93 10.15 -1.94
C LEU A 169 8.49 9.93 -0.49
N LEU A 170 9.23 9.11 0.26
CA LEU A 170 8.88 8.78 1.65
C LEU A 170 9.04 10.00 2.56
N SER A 171 10.11 10.77 2.40
CA SER A 171 10.36 11.97 3.22
C SER A 171 9.32 13.05 2.97
N GLN A 172 9.00 13.31 1.70
CA GLN A 172 7.95 14.27 1.33
C GLN A 172 6.58 13.79 1.82
N ALA A 173 6.25 12.52 1.63
CA ALA A 173 4.93 12.04 2.02
C ALA A 173 4.73 12.11 3.54
N CYS A 174 5.73 11.70 4.32
CA CYS A 174 5.69 11.76 5.78
C CYS A 174 5.73 13.17 6.39
N SER A 175 6.11 14.20 5.61
CA SER A 175 6.02 15.59 6.07
C SER A 175 4.62 16.20 5.87
N ILE A 176 3.78 15.53 5.06
CA ILE A 176 2.41 15.93 4.74
C ILE A 176 1.41 15.09 5.56
N VAL A 177 1.47 13.77 5.43
CA VAL A 177 0.51 12.87 6.08
C VAL A 177 0.69 12.84 7.59
N SER A 178 -0.36 12.44 8.31
CA SER A 178 -0.29 12.27 9.76
C SER A 178 0.85 11.32 10.18
N THR A 179 1.52 11.64 11.30
CA THR A 179 2.64 10.84 11.83
C THR A 179 2.25 9.38 12.05
N LYS A 180 1.04 9.13 12.56
CA LYS A 180 0.49 7.79 12.76
C LYS A 180 0.39 6.99 11.46
N GLU A 181 -0.03 7.62 10.38
CA GLU A 181 -0.21 6.95 9.08
C GLU A 181 1.15 6.72 8.40
N CYS A 182 2.04 7.71 8.44
CA CYS A 182 3.43 7.55 8.01
C CYS A 182 4.11 6.38 8.75
N ASP A 183 4.05 6.35 10.08
CA ASP A 183 4.68 5.29 10.89
C ASP A 183 4.11 3.90 10.58
N ARG A 184 2.79 3.82 10.37
CA ARG A 184 2.11 2.57 9.99
C ARG A 184 2.67 2.02 8.68
N ILE A 185 2.71 2.85 7.63
CA ILE A 185 3.15 2.41 6.30
C ILE A 185 4.66 2.19 6.24
N LEU A 186 5.47 3.02 6.91
CA LEU A 186 6.91 2.80 7.02
C LEU A 186 7.23 1.48 7.76
N THR A 187 6.42 1.08 8.75
CA THR A 187 6.58 -0.21 9.41
C THR A 187 6.32 -1.37 8.44
N GLU A 188 5.32 -1.25 7.56
CA GLU A 188 5.04 -2.23 6.51
C GLU A 188 6.21 -2.33 5.51
N ILE A 189 6.72 -1.20 5.01
CA ILE A 189 7.88 -1.16 4.10
C ILE A 189 9.09 -1.85 4.74
N ASN A 190 9.43 -1.48 5.99
CA ASN A 190 10.58 -2.04 6.71
C ASN A 190 10.43 -3.54 6.97
N ARG A 191 9.20 -4.03 7.18
CA ARG A 191 8.93 -5.47 7.36
C ARG A 191 9.36 -6.25 6.12
N PHE A 192 9.03 -5.76 4.93
CA PHE A 192 9.37 -6.44 3.67
C PHE A 192 10.86 -6.33 3.31
N GLU A 193 11.57 -5.29 3.78
CA GLU A 193 13.02 -5.17 3.55
C GLU A 193 13.86 -6.13 4.39
N ARG A 194 13.42 -6.46 5.62
CA ARG A 194 14.16 -7.34 6.52
C ARG A 194 14.16 -8.81 6.09
N ASN A 195 13.16 -9.24 5.31
CA ASN A 195 13.04 -10.61 4.80
C ASN A 195 13.85 -10.84 3.51
N ARG A 196 14.93 -10.09 3.29
CA ARG A 196 15.73 -10.06 2.05
C ARG A 196 16.47 -11.37 1.74
N SER A 197 16.56 -12.29 2.70
CA SER A 197 17.28 -13.55 2.58
C SER A 197 16.71 -14.45 1.47
N HIS A 198 15.44 -14.26 1.10
CA HIS A 198 14.81 -14.86 -0.09
C HIS A 198 13.89 -13.81 -0.73
N PRO A 199 14.25 -13.19 -1.86
CA PRO A 199 13.40 -12.22 -2.52
C PRO A 199 12.16 -12.92 -3.11
N ASP A 200 11.14 -13.11 -2.30
CA ASP A 200 9.81 -13.49 -2.77
C ASP A 200 9.25 -12.30 -3.57
N SER A 201 8.87 -12.56 -4.83
CA SER A 201 8.16 -11.62 -5.70
C SER A 201 6.98 -10.92 -5.01
N ARG A 202 6.31 -11.59 -4.06
CA ARG A 202 5.20 -11.01 -3.26
C ARG A 202 5.69 -9.92 -2.32
N ASN A 203 6.82 -10.12 -1.64
CA ASN A 203 7.38 -9.12 -0.73
C ASN A 203 7.83 -7.86 -1.49
N TYR A 204 8.39 -8.04 -2.70
CA TYR A 204 8.76 -6.92 -3.56
C TYR A 204 7.54 -6.12 -4.02
N PHE A 205 6.47 -6.79 -4.43
CA PHE A 205 5.20 -6.16 -4.78
C PHE A 205 4.66 -5.32 -3.62
N TRP A 206 4.52 -5.91 -2.43
CA TRP A 206 3.94 -5.22 -1.28
C TRP A 206 4.78 -4.04 -0.79
N ARG A 207 6.10 -4.17 -0.81
CA ARG A 207 7.01 -3.06 -0.49
C ARG A 207 6.77 -1.89 -1.43
N ASN A 208 6.80 -2.14 -2.74
CA ASN A 208 6.63 -1.07 -3.72
C ASN A 208 5.23 -0.48 -3.65
N TRP A 209 4.20 -1.31 -3.47
CA TRP A 209 2.83 -0.87 -3.31
C TRP A 209 2.65 0.07 -2.12
N ALA A 210 3.26 -0.25 -0.98
CA ALA A 210 3.24 0.61 0.21
C ALA A 210 3.88 1.99 -0.05
N ILE A 211 4.96 2.04 -0.84
CA ILE A 211 5.59 3.31 -1.27
C ILE A 211 4.63 4.12 -2.14
N VAL A 212 4.00 3.49 -3.15
CA VAL A 212 3.01 4.15 -4.03
C VAL A 212 1.83 4.68 -3.21
N LYS A 213 1.31 3.88 -2.27
CA LYS A 213 0.20 4.26 -1.39
C LYS A 213 0.52 5.49 -0.55
N LEU A 214 1.67 5.50 0.13
CA LEU A 214 2.06 6.64 0.97
C LEU A 214 2.27 7.91 0.15
N SER A 215 2.97 7.79 -0.98
CA SER A 215 3.16 8.88 -1.95
C SER A 215 1.82 9.44 -2.44
N TRP A 216 0.88 8.57 -2.81
CA TRP A 216 -0.44 8.97 -3.27
C TRP A 216 -1.26 9.68 -2.18
N LEU A 217 -1.27 9.16 -0.95
CA LEU A 217 -1.98 9.80 0.17
C LEU A 217 -1.51 11.23 0.39
N SER A 218 -0.19 11.47 0.36
CA SER A 218 0.35 12.82 0.51
C SER A 218 -0.08 13.76 -0.63
N TYR A 219 -0.17 13.25 -1.86
CA TYR A 219 -0.65 14.03 -3.00
C TYR A 219 -2.12 14.43 -2.85
N GLN A 220 -2.98 13.51 -2.39
CA GLN A 220 -4.38 13.80 -2.12
C GLN A 220 -4.55 14.92 -1.09
N GLU A 221 -3.80 14.87 0.02
CA GLU A 221 -3.86 15.91 1.06
C GLU A 221 -3.40 17.29 0.56
N THR A 222 -2.39 17.34 -0.32
CA THR A 222 -1.92 18.61 -0.88
C THR A 222 -2.88 19.25 -1.88
N ASN A 223 -3.58 18.45 -2.70
CA ASN A 223 -4.48 18.98 -3.73
C ASN A 223 -5.89 19.28 -3.21
N GLN A 224 -6.28 18.72 -2.06
CA GLN A 224 -7.53 19.12 -1.39
C GLN A 224 -7.41 20.47 -0.66
N SER A 225 -6.19 21.02 -0.56
CA SER A 225 -5.90 22.29 0.12
C SER A 225 -5.77 23.48 -0.85
N GLN A 226 -6.08 23.30 -2.14
CA GLN A 226 -6.09 24.32 -3.19
C GLN A 226 -7.51 24.54 -3.70
#